data_AF-A0A938P0C9-F1
#
_entry.id   AF-A0A938P0C9-F1
#
_cell.length_a   1.000
_cell.length_b   1.000
_cell.length_c   1.000
_cell.angle_alpha   90.00
_cell.angle_beta   90.00
_cell.angle_gamma   90.00
#
_symmetry.space_group_name_H-M   'P 1'
#
loop_
_entity.id
_entity.type
_entity.pdbx_description
1 polymer ?
#
loop_
_entity_poly.entity_id
_entity_poly.type
_entity_poly.pdbx_seq_one_letter_code
_entity_poly.pdbx_strand_id
1 'polypeptide(L)'
;MKISFTSFLLSLHKRKKLRLTIAGLAILFMANLDALVDLVSHPEVPYFHSEHLIVGGITALVTLVFFIILGLYVATVERALRDINTLKGLLPICSSCNRIRTSDDQWHIIEKYISERTEARFTHSLCPECFQKLYGDRFK
;
A
#
# COMPACT_ATOMS: atom_id res chain seq x y z
N MET A 1 -13.45 -6.88 15.68
CA MET A 1 -12.13 -6.26 15.47
C MET A 1 -11.11 -7.34 15.11
N LYS A 2 -10.99 -7.71 13.84
CA LYS A 2 -9.97 -8.66 13.33
C LYS A 2 -9.02 -7.87 12.43
N ILE A 3 -7.98 -7.28 13.01
CA ILE A 3 -6.90 -6.69 12.21
C ILE A 3 -6.06 -7.88 11.75
N SER A 4 -6.30 -8.34 10.51
CA SER A 4 -5.52 -9.40 9.89
C SER A 4 -4.04 -9.02 9.90
N PHE A 5 -3.15 -9.93 10.27
CA PHE A 5 -1.70 -9.74 10.27
C PHE A 5 -1.16 -9.18 8.94
N THR A 6 -1.85 -9.49 7.83
CA THR A 6 -1.58 -8.93 6.50
C THR A 6 -1.82 -7.42 6.38
N SER A 7 -2.82 -6.84 7.05
CA SER A 7 -3.05 -5.39 7.00
C SER A 7 -2.02 -4.63 7.84
N PHE A 8 -1.51 -5.24 8.91
CA PHE A 8 -0.41 -4.71 9.71
C PHE A 8 0.92 -4.71 8.93
N LEU A 9 1.24 -5.80 8.23
CA LEU A 9 2.40 -5.89 7.34
C LEU A 9 2.31 -4.90 6.15
N LEU A 10 1.13 -4.71 5.56
CA LEU A 10 0.89 -3.69 4.52
C LEU A 10 1.06 -2.26 5.05
N SER A 11 0.62 -2.01 6.28
CA SER A 11 0.84 -0.73 7.00
C SER A 11 2.33 -0.48 7.25
N LEU A 12 3.09 -1.53 7.60
CA LEU A 12 4.54 -1.50 7.76
C LEU A 12 5.23 -1.07 6.46
N HIS A 13 4.76 -1.61 5.32
CA HIS A 13 5.27 -1.27 4.00
C HIS A 13 5.05 0.22 3.69
N LYS A 14 3.92 0.84 4.04
CA LYS A 14 3.63 2.26 3.66
C LYS A 14 4.50 3.31 4.36
N ARG A 15 5.19 2.99 5.46
CA ARG A 15 5.93 4.00 6.23
C ARG A 15 7.37 4.16 5.72
N LYS A 16 7.61 5.18 4.88
CA LYS A 16 8.95 5.55 4.39
C LYS A 16 10.00 5.66 5.50
N LYS A 17 9.65 6.29 6.64
CA LYS A 17 10.55 6.41 7.80
C LYS A 17 11.00 5.05 8.33
N LEU A 18 10.08 4.09 8.43
CA LEU A 18 10.39 2.76 8.95
C LEU A 18 11.27 1.95 7.99
N ARG A 19 11.03 2.06 6.67
CA ARG A 19 11.90 1.46 5.65
C ARG A 19 13.32 2.00 5.73
N LEU A 20 13.47 3.33 5.91
CA LEU A 20 14.78 3.98 6.05
C LEU A 20 15.49 3.57 7.34
N THR A 21 14.79 3.46 8.46
CA THR A 21 15.38 3.00 9.72
C THR A 21 15.82 1.54 9.64
N ILE A 22 15.03 0.66 9.01
CA ILE A 22 15.40 -0.75 8.81
C ILE A 22 16.62 -0.87 7.89
N ALA A 23 16.64 -0.14 6.77
CA ALA A 23 17.79 -0.13 5.85
C ALA A 23 19.06 0.39 6.55
N GLY A 24 18.96 1.45 7.33
CA GLY A 24 20.09 1.98 8.11
C GLY A 24 20.61 0.99 9.15
N LEU A 25 19.72 0.33 9.91
CA LEU A 25 20.11 -0.72 10.85
C LEU A 25 20.75 -1.93 10.15
N ALA A 26 20.22 -2.33 8.99
CA ALA A 26 20.77 -3.44 8.21
C ALA A 26 22.17 -3.12 7.66
N ILE A 27 22.40 -1.89 7.16
CA ILE A 27 23.72 -1.45 6.70
C ILE A 27 24.71 -1.41 7.87
N LEU A 28 24.30 -0.84 9.02
CA LEU A 28 25.15 -0.80 10.22
C LEU A 28 25.52 -2.21 10.70
N PHE A 29 24.54 -3.11 10.76
CA PHE A 29 24.77 -4.49 11.16
C PHE A 29 25.70 -5.21 10.19
N MET A 30 25.42 -5.15 8.89
CA MET A 30 26.23 -5.83 7.87
C MET A 30 27.66 -5.29 7.79
N ALA A 31 27.85 -3.98 7.95
CA ALA A 31 29.18 -3.37 7.95
C ALA A 31 30.07 -3.81 9.13
N ASN A 32 29.47 -4.26 10.23
CA ASN A 32 30.18 -4.71 11.44
C ASN A 32 30.09 -6.22 11.65
N LEU A 33 29.30 -6.94 10.85
CA LEU A 33 29.05 -8.36 11.02
C LEU A 33 30.32 -9.17 10.83
N ASP A 34 31.12 -8.81 9.82
CA ASP A 34 32.39 -9.47 9.50
C ASP A 34 33.35 -9.40 10.69
N ALA A 35 33.53 -8.20 11.25
CA ALA A 35 34.36 -7.97 12.43
C ALA A 35 33.81 -8.68 13.70
N LEU A 36 32.48 -8.81 13.83
CA LEU A 36 31.85 -9.56 14.93
C LEU A 36 32.08 -11.07 14.80
N VAL A 37 32.02 -11.61 13.58
CA VAL A 37 32.28 -13.03 13.29
C VAL A 37 33.73 -13.38 13.57
N ASP A 38 34.67 -12.52 13.17
CA ASP A 38 36.09 -12.74 13.43
C ASP A 38 36.44 -12.64 14.92
N LEU A 39 35.81 -11.75 15.67
CA LEU A 39 35.98 -11.68 17.13
C LEU A 39 35.61 -13.00 17.83
N VAL A 40 34.60 -13.71 17.33
CA VAL A 40 34.15 -15.00 17.89
C VAL A 40 34.98 -16.17 17.37
N SER A 41 35.36 -16.13 16.09
CA SER A 41 35.98 -17.26 15.39
C SER A 41 37.51 -17.28 15.54
N HIS A 42 38.14 -16.11 15.69
CA HIS A 42 39.58 -15.93 15.74
C HIS A 42 39.97 -14.87 16.80
N PRO A 43 39.83 -15.17 18.10
CA PRO A 43 40.03 -14.21 19.18
C PRO A 43 41.48 -13.68 19.28
N GLU A 44 42.46 -14.37 18.69
CA GLU A 44 43.85 -13.92 18.58
C GLU A 44 44.09 -12.79 17.57
N VAL A 45 43.13 -12.50 16.67
CA VAL A 45 43.29 -11.48 15.61
C VAL A 45 42.75 -10.13 16.09
N PRO A 46 43.53 -9.04 16.02
CA PRO A 46 43.07 -7.72 16.46
C PRO A 46 41.91 -7.17 15.61
N TYR A 47 40.81 -6.80 16.28
CA TYR A 47 39.60 -6.22 15.68
C TYR A 47 39.85 -5.00 14.76
N PHE A 48 40.88 -4.19 15.04
CA PHE A 48 41.22 -2.98 14.27
C PHE A 48 42.38 -3.22 13.29
N HIS A 49 42.20 -4.14 12.34
CA HIS A 49 43.11 -4.30 11.20
C HIS A 49 42.58 -3.60 9.94
N SER A 50 43.51 -3.18 9.08
CA SER A 50 43.21 -2.44 7.83
C SER A 50 42.28 -3.22 6.90
N GLU A 51 42.25 -4.54 7.03
CA GLU A 51 41.41 -5.44 6.22
C GLU A 51 39.93 -5.30 6.56
N HIS A 52 39.57 -5.27 7.85
CA HIS A 52 38.17 -5.11 8.28
C HIS A 52 37.59 -3.74 7.91
N LEU A 53 38.42 -2.70 7.86
CA LEU A 53 37.97 -1.37 7.40
C LEU A 53 37.62 -1.38 5.91
N ILE A 54 38.41 -2.07 5.09
CA ILE A 54 38.17 -2.20 3.65
C ILE A 54 36.95 -3.09 3.39
N VAL A 55 36.87 -4.25 4.03
CA VAL A 55 35.76 -5.21 3.85
C VAL A 55 34.45 -4.63 4.40
N GLY A 56 34.47 -3.99 5.57
CA GLY A 56 33.31 -3.28 6.14
C GLY A 56 32.82 -2.13 5.25
N GLY A 57 33.75 -1.39 4.63
CA GLY A 57 33.41 -0.34 3.67
C GLY A 57 32.76 -0.87 2.40
N ILE A 58 33.32 -1.93 1.80
CA ILE A 58 32.78 -2.56 0.59
C ILE A 58 31.40 -3.17 0.87
N THR A 59 31.24 -3.89 1.98
CA THR A 59 29.95 -4.50 2.36
C THR A 59 28.89 -3.43 2.63
N ALA A 60 29.22 -2.32 3.30
CA ALA A 60 28.33 -1.18 3.48
C ALA A 60 27.91 -0.54 2.15
N LEU A 61 28.84 -0.38 1.21
CA LEU A 61 28.56 0.21 -0.10
C LEU A 61 27.66 -0.71 -0.95
N VAL A 62 27.97 -2.00 -1.00
CA VAL A 62 27.17 -2.99 -1.74
C VAL A 62 25.75 -3.09 -1.17
N THR A 63 25.62 -3.15 0.17
CA THR A 63 24.31 -3.19 0.82
C THR A 63 23.51 -1.90 0.58
N LEU A 64 24.14 -0.73 0.64
CA LEU A 64 23.51 0.55 0.30
C LEU A 64 22.98 0.54 -1.15
N VAL A 65 23.82 0.15 -2.12
CA VAL A 65 23.43 0.08 -3.53
C VAL A 65 22.26 -0.89 -3.73
N PHE A 66 22.29 -2.05 -3.08
CA PHE A 66 21.20 -3.02 -3.13
C PHE A 66 19.89 -2.43 -2.59
N PHE A 67 19.91 -1.77 -1.42
CA PHE A 67 18.72 -1.13 -0.85
C PHE A 67 18.18 0.00 -1.74
N ILE A 68 19.05 0.77 -2.40
CA ILE A 68 18.65 1.79 -3.38
C ILE A 68 17.92 1.14 -4.56
N ILE A 69 18.53 0.11 -5.18
CA ILE A 69 17.95 -0.61 -6.32
C ILE A 69 16.60 -1.23 -5.93
N LEU A 70 16.53 -1.90 -4.78
CA LEU A 70 15.31 -2.49 -4.26
C LEU A 70 14.23 -1.41 -4.03
N GLY A 71 14.61 -0.26 -3.49
CA GLY A 71 13.72 0.88 -3.28
C GLY A 71 13.16 1.44 -4.60
N LEU A 72 14.00 1.56 -5.63
CA LEU A 72 13.59 1.98 -6.97
C LEU A 72 12.63 0.97 -7.61
N TYR A 73 12.93 -0.33 -7.50
CA TYR A 73 12.06 -1.39 -8.01
C TYR A 73 10.68 -1.37 -7.35
N VAL A 74 10.62 -1.27 -6.02
CA VAL A 74 9.35 -1.16 -5.28
C VAL A 74 8.57 0.08 -5.70
N ALA A 75 9.23 1.23 -5.89
CA ALA A 75 8.57 2.45 -6.34
C ALA A 75 7.93 2.30 -7.73
N THR A 76 8.57 1.56 -8.64
CA THR A 76 8.03 1.24 -9.96
C THR A 76 6.81 0.33 -9.87
N VAL A 77 6.88 -0.74 -9.08
CA VAL A 77 5.74 -1.65 -8.87
C VAL A 77 4.54 -0.90 -8.26
N GLU A 78 4.78 -0.06 -7.26
CA GLU A 78 3.72 0.75 -6.65
C GLU A 78 3.07 1.73 -7.64
N ARG A 79 3.81 2.25 -8.64
CA ARG A 79 3.25 3.09 -9.72
C ARG A 79 2.30 2.29 -10.60
N ALA A 80 2.75 1.16 -11.13
CA ALA A 80 1.93 0.28 -11.98
C ALA A 80 0.63 -0.16 -11.27
N LEU A 81 0.72 -0.46 -9.97
CA LEU A 81 -0.46 -0.82 -9.16
C LEU A 81 -1.43 0.35 -8.94
N ARG A 82 -0.94 1.59 -8.82
CA ARG A 82 -1.82 2.76 -8.72
C ARG A 82 -2.62 2.97 -10.00
N ASP A 83 -1.98 2.81 -11.15
CA ASP A 83 -2.62 2.99 -12.45
C ASP A 83 -3.72 1.94 -12.67
N ILE A 84 -3.50 0.70 -12.25
CA ILE A 84 -4.55 -0.33 -12.27
C ILE A 84 -5.74 0.05 -11.35
N ASN A 85 -5.48 0.62 -10.18
CA ASN A 85 -6.54 0.97 -9.23
C ASN A 85 -7.35 2.21 -9.64
N THR A 86 -6.76 3.16 -10.36
CA THR A 86 -7.51 4.30 -10.92
C THR A 86 -8.45 3.82 -12.04
N LEU A 87 -8.06 2.84 -12.85
CA LEU A 87 -8.99 2.20 -13.82
C LEU A 87 -10.13 1.43 -13.13
N LYS A 88 -9.88 0.83 -11.96
CA LYS A 88 -10.92 0.16 -11.14
C LYS A 88 -11.91 1.11 -10.47
N GLY A 89 -11.62 2.41 -10.43
CA GLY A 89 -12.52 3.43 -9.88
C GLY A 89 -13.65 3.85 -10.82
N LEU A 90 -13.54 3.53 -12.11
CA LEU A 90 -14.57 3.81 -13.10
C LEU A 90 -15.60 2.67 -13.09
N LEU A 91 -16.78 2.95 -12.55
CA LEU A 91 -17.91 2.04 -12.61
C LEU A 91 -18.64 2.25 -13.94
N PRO A 92 -18.60 1.29 -14.88
CA PRO A 92 -19.35 1.40 -16.12
C PRO A 92 -20.85 1.39 -15.82
N ILE A 93 -21.53 2.50 -16.14
CA ILE A 93 -22.96 2.70 -15.93
C ILE A 93 -23.68 2.69 -17.28
N CYS A 94 -24.85 2.04 -17.36
CA CYS A 94 -25.70 2.09 -18.54
C CYS A 94 -26.33 3.47 -18.67
N SER A 95 -26.06 4.18 -19.77
CA SER A 95 -26.60 5.54 -20.01
C SER A 95 -28.13 5.61 -20.08
N SER A 96 -28.81 4.48 -20.27
CA SER A 96 -30.28 4.43 -20.36
C SER A 96 -30.96 4.12 -19.03
N CYS A 97 -30.43 3.15 -18.26
CA CYS A 97 -31.10 2.65 -17.05
C CYS A 97 -30.28 2.84 -15.76
N ASN A 98 -29.11 3.48 -15.85
CA ASN A 98 -28.19 3.76 -14.75
C ASN A 98 -27.75 2.53 -13.93
N ARG A 99 -27.89 1.30 -14.44
CA ARG A 99 -27.34 0.10 -13.79
C ARG A 99 -25.83 0.06 -13.93
N ILE A 100 -25.14 -0.49 -12.93
CA ILE A 100 -23.68 -0.71 -12.91
C ILE A 100 -23.38 -2.09 -13.50
N ARG A 101 -22.42 -2.17 -14.41
CA ARG A 101 -21.90 -3.44 -14.96
C ARG A 101 -20.73 -3.94 -14.12
N THR A 102 -20.78 -5.23 -13.79
CA THR A 102 -19.73 -5.93 -13.02
C THR A 102 -18.79 -6.70 -13.95
N SER A 103 -17.67 -7.21 -13.43
CA SER A 103 -16.73 -8.07 -14.17
C SER A 103 -17.39 -9.30 -14.80
N ASP A 104 -18.46 -9.79 -14.17
CA ASP A 104 -19.16 -11.03 -14.57
C ASP A 104 -20.28 -10.74 -15.59
N ASP A 105 -20.23 -9.56 -16.22
CA ASP A 105 -21.22 -9.05 -17.17
C ASP A 105 -22.64 -8.86 -16.62
N GLN A 106 -22.78 -8.95 -15.29
CA GLN A 106 -24.04 -8.74 -14.59
C GLN A 106 -24.31 -7.26 -14.35
N TRP A 107 -25.58 -6.86 -14.48
CA TRP A 107 -26.05 -5.50 -14.27
C TRP A 107 -26.80 -5.39 -12.94
N HIS A 108 -26.31 -4.53 -12.04
CA HIS A 108 -26.92 -4.29 -10.74
C HIS A 108 -27.44 -2.86 -10.62
N ILE A 109 -28.49 -2.69 -9.82
CA ILE A 109 -28.98 -1.36 -9.43
C ILE A 109 -27.94 -0.72 -8.51
N ILE A 110 -27.73 0.59 -8.64
CA ILE A 110 -26.66 1.34 -7.95
C ILE A 110 -26.74 1.15 -6.43
N GLU A 111 -27.93 1.27 -5.86
CA GLU A 111 -28.17 1.18 -4.42
C GLU A 111 -27.75 -0.18 -3.87
N LYS A 112 -28.11 -1.26 -4.58
CA LYS A 112 -27.71 -2.63 -4.24
C LYS A 112 -26.20 -2.80 -4.36
N TYR A 113 -25.62 -2.32 -5.45
CA TYR A 113 -24.18 -2.44 -5.70
C TYR A 113 -23.33 -1.75 -4.61
N ILE A 114 -23.74 -0.54 -4.20
CA ILE A 114 -23.04 0.26 -3.19
C ILE A 114 -23.26 -0.32 -1.79
N SER A 115 -24.48 -0.71 -1.43
CA SER A 115 -24.80 -1.25 -0.10
C SER A 115 -24.14 -2.60 0.17
N GLU A 116 -23.88 -3.41 -0.86
CA GLU A 116 -23.13 -4.68 -0.72
C GLU A 116 -21.62 -4.47 -0.47
N ARG A 117 -21.07 -3.34 -0.89
CA ARG A 117 -19.62 -3.07 -0.91
C ARG A 117 -19.17 -1.99 0.08
N THR A 118 -20.12 -1.33 0.75
CA THR A 118 -19.89 -0.26 1.71
C THR A 118 -20.86 -0.37 2.87
N GLU A 119 -20.62 0.36 3.95
CA GLU A 119 -21.56 0.44 5.08
C GLU A 119 -22.72 1.42 4.84
N ALA A 120 -22.86 1.95 3.61
CA ALA A 120 -23.89 2.94 3.28
C ALA A 120 -25.30 2.32 3.34
N ARG A 121 -26.23 3.05 3.96
CA ARG A 121 -27.67 2.72 3.99
C ARG A 121 -28.44 3.75 3.20
N PHE A 122 -29.25 3.28 2.24
CA PHE A 122 -30.12 4.15 1.45
C PHE A 122 -31.49 4.28 2.11
N THR A 123 -31.99 5.52 2.20
CA THR A 123 -33.35 5.85 2.63
C THR A 123 -34.08 6.53 1.48
N HIS A 124 -35.39 6.35 1.40
CA HIS A 124 -36.21 6.98 0.36
C HIS A 124 -36.82 8.28 0.91
N SER A 125 -36.38 9.42 0.39
CA SER A 125 -36.95 10.74 0.66
C SER A 125 -37.28 11.45 -0.65
N LEU A 126 -38.34 12.27 -0.66
CA LEU A 126 -38.68 13.16 -1.77
C LEU A 126 -37.95 14.50 -1.58
N CYS A 127 -37.28 15.00 -2.62
CA CYS A 127 -36.80 16.37 -2.60
C CYS A 127 -37.98 17.36 -2.73
N PRO A 128 -37.82 18.63 -2.31
CA PRO A 128 -38.87 19.64 -2.39
C PRO A 128 -39.45 19.79 -3.81
N GLU A 129 -38.61 19.72 -4.84
CA GLU A 129 -39.03 19.81 -6.24
C GLU A 129 -39.95 18.65 -6.65
N CYS A 130 -39.57 17.41 -6.32
CA CYS A 130 -40.40 16.23 -6.61
C CYS A 130 -41.70 16.26 -5.82
N PHE A 131 -41.66 16.72 -4.56
CA PHE A 131 -42.84 16.85 -3.73
C PHE A 131 -43.83 17.86 -4.34
N GLN A 132 -43.34 19.04 -4.75
CA GLN A 132 -44.17 20.06 -5.39
C GLN A 132 -44.75 19.57 -6.72
N LYS A 133 -43.99 18.83 -7.52
CA LYS A 133 -44.48 18.28 -8.79
C LYS A 133 -45.56 17.21 -8.62
N LEU A 134 -45.46 16.36 -7.60
CA LEU A 134 -46.40 15.24 -7.37
C LEU A 134 -47.63 15.63 -6.55
N TYR A 135 -47.48 16.61 -5.65
CA TYR A 135 -48.48 16.95 -4.63
C TYR A 135 -48.76 18.44 -4.49
N GLY A 136 -48.07 19.33 -5.22
CA GLY A 136 -48.19 20.78 -5.08
C GLY A 136 -49.60 21.32 -5.35
N ASP A 137 -50.39 20.63 -6.17
CA ASP A 137 -51.78 21.00 -6.44
C ASP A 137 -52.79 20.41 -5.44
N ARG A 138 -52.36 19.45 -4.60
CA ARG A 138 -53.25 18.78 -3.63
C ARG A 138 -53.30 19.41 -2.24
N PHE A 139 -52.40 20.36 -1.93
CA PHE A 139 -52.28 20.99 -0.61
C PHE A 139 -52.47 22.52 -0.64
N LYS A 140 -53.28 23.03 -1.59
CA LYS A 140 -53.73 24.43 -1.57
C LYS A 140 -54.95 24.62 -0.68
#